data_AF-A0A959T4Z1-F1
#
_entry.id   AF-A0A959T4Z1-F1
#
_cell.length_a   1.000
_cell.length_b   1.000
_cell.length_c   1.000
_cell.angle_alpha   90.00
_cell.angle_beta   90.00
_cell.angle_gamma   90.00
#
_symmetry.space_group_name_H-M   'P 1'
#
loop_
_entity.id
_entity.type
_entity.pdbx_description
1 polymer ?
#
loop_
_entity_poly.entity_id
_entity_poly.type
_entity_poly.pdbx_seq_one_letter_code
_entity_poly.pdbx_strand_id
1 'polypeptide(L)'
;ADRKSDGTRETLRKALFGEAYSVSKETAVSGDRPGTCEGVLVGGNLSVLYSLRGTPADLAPTGKILFLEDLDELLYHMDRMVQNLRLGGWFSGLAGLVVGGMTDMHDKDP
;
A
#
# COMPACT_ATOMS: atom_id res chain seq x y z
N ALA A 1 -12.84 -19.15 10.44
CA ALA A 1 -12.83 -18.14 9.35
C ALA A 1 -12.88 -16.78 10.02
N ASP A 2 -11.82 -16.01 9.90
CA ASP A 2 -11.70 -14.65 10.44
C ASP A 2 -12.86 -13.79 9.88
N ARG A 3 -13.82 -13.41 10.74
CA ARG A 3 -14.97 -12.59 10.34
C ARG A 3 -14.47 -11.15 10.20
N LYS A 4 -14.19 -10.73 8.97
CA LYS A 4 -13.97 -9.31 8.66
C LYS A 4 -15.16 -8.48 9.17
N SER A 5 -14.89 -7.27 9.67
CA SER A 5 -15.88 -6.42 10.31
C SER A 5 -17.03 -6.03 9.37
N ASP A 6 -18.20 -5.72 9.94
CA ASP A 6 -19.35 -5.22 9.15
C ASP A 6 -18.99 -3.95 8.37
N GLY A 7 -18.15 -3.09 8.94
CA GLY A 7 -17.61 -1.92 8.24
C GLY A 7 -16.82 -2.26 6.98
N THR A 8 -16.00 -3.33 7.02
CA THR A 8 -15.24 -3.81 5.83
C THR A 8 -16.19 -4.32 4.74
N ARG A 9 -17.24 -5.03 5.14
CA ARG A 9 -18.24 -5.57 4.21
C ARG A 9 -18.99 -4.45 3.49
N GLU A 10 -19.35 -3.40 4.23
CA GLU A 10 -20.09 -2.27 3.66
C GLU A 10 -19.23 -1.40 2.74
N THR A 11 -17.98 -1.10 3.09
CA THR A 11 -17.09 -0.33 2.19
C THR A 11 -16.79 -1.07 0.91
N LEU A 12 -16.58 -2.39 0.97
CA LEU A 12 -16.41 -3.22 -0.21
C LEU A 12 -17.67 -3.23 -1.09
N ARG A 13 -18.86 -3.39 -0.49
CA ARG A 13 -20.13 -3.33 -1.21
C ARG A 13 -20.26 -2.01 -1.96
N LYS A 14 -20.06 -0.88 -1.27
CA LYS A 14 -20.13 0.45 -1.89
C LYS A 14 -19.15 0.60 -3.06
N ALA A 15 -17.90 0.17 -2.88
CA ALA A 15 -16.88 0.23 -3.93
C ALA A 15 -17.27 -0.60 -5.17
N LEU A 16 -17.77 -1.82 -4.99
CA LEU A 16 -18.14 -2.71 -6.10
C LEU A 16 -19.36 -2.22 -6.90
N PHE A 17 -20.30 -1.54 -6.24
CA PHE A 17 -21.53 -1.05 -6.87
C PHE A 17 -21.47 0.44 -7.24
N GLY A 18 -20.29 1.06 -7.16
CA GLY A 18 -20.08 2.46 -7.59
C GLY A 18 -20.71 3.50 -6.68
N GLU A 19 -21.02 3.15 -5.44
CA GLU A 19 -21.51 4.09 -4.43
C GLU A 19 -20.36 4.86 -3.80
N ALA A 20 -20.59 6.13 -3.49
CA ALA A 20 -19.62 6.93 -2.77
C ALA A 20 -19.35 6.35 -1.37
N TYR A 21 -18.06 6.24 -1.02
CA TYR A 21 -17.61 5.81 0.28
C TYR A 21 -16.35 6.58 0.69
N SER A 22 -16.07 6.60 1.98
CA SER A 22 -14.88 7.22 2.56
C SER A 22 -14.25 6.27 3.56
N VAL A 23 -12.92 6.20 3.55
CA VAL A 23 -12.14 5.47 4.55
C VAL A 23 -11.29 6.49 5.29
N SER A 24 -11.36 6.47 6.62
CA SER A 24 -10.52 7.28 7.49
C SER A 24 -9.90 6.40 8.56
N LYS A 25 -8.68 6.76 8.94
CA LYS A 25 -7.96 6.13 10.04
C LYS A 25 -7.16 7.22 10.74
N GLU A 26 -7.28 7.30 12.05
CA GLU A 26 -6.40 8.14 12.84
C GLU A 26 -5.03 7.46 12.89
N THR A 27 -4.00 8.17 12.47
CA THR A 27 -2.61 7.73 12.55
C THR A 27 -1.86 8.67 13.49
N ALA A 28 -1.08 8.08 14.39
CA ALA A 28 -0.18 8.79 15.30
C ALA A 28 1.25 8.23 15.14
N VAL A 29 1.64 7.95 13.90
CA VAL A 29 2.93 7.31 13.59
C VAL A 29 3.96 8.40 13.32
N SER A 30 5.14 8.29 13.95
CA SER A 30 6.27 9.16 13.64
C SER A 30 6.68 8.96 12.17
N GLY A 31 6.64 10.03 11.37
CA GLY A 31 7.02 9.99 9.96
C GLY A 31 5.88 10.36 8.99
N ASP A 32 4.64 10.43 9.49
CA ASP A 32 3.52 10.95 8.71
C ASP A 32 3.75 12.43 8.35
N ARG A 33 3.41 12.79 7.11
CA ARG A 33 3.53 14.15 6.59
C ARG A 33 2.13 14.74 6.46
N PRO A 34 1.75 15.75 7.26
CA PRO A 34 0.44 16.36 7.14
C PRO A 34 0.32 17.06 5.79
N GLY A 35 -0.84 16.91 5.15
CA GLY A 35 -1.10 17.50 3.85
C GLY A 35 -2.37 16.96 3.22
N THR A 36 -2.71 17.51 2.07
CA THR A 36 -3.83 17.07 1.24
C THR A 36 -3.32 16.81 -0.18
N CYS A 37 -3.84 15.75 -0.80
CA CYS A 37 -3.52 15.41 -2.18
C CYS A 37 -4.74 14.74 -2.82
N GLU A 38 -4.77 14.76 -4.15
CA GLU A 38 -5.76 14.06 -4.96
C GLU A 38 -5.04 13.34 -6.09
N GLY A 39 -5.50 12.15 -6.44
CA GLY A 39 -4.92 11.37 -7.52
C GLY A 39 -5.56 9.99 -7.62
N VAL A 40 -5.27 9.31 -8.73
CA VAL A 40 -5.69 7.91 -8.91
C VAL A 40 -5.00 7.05 -7.85
N LEU A 41 -5.77 6.24 -7.13
CA LEU A 41 -5.22 5.26 -6.19
C LEU A 41 -4.66 4.06 -6.96
N VAL A 42 -3.40 3.72 -6.71
CA VAL A 42 -2.72 2.53 -7.26
C VAL A 42 -1.93 1.81 -6.17
N GLY A 43 -1.53 0.57 -6.41
CA GLY A 43 -0.67 -0.20 -5.50
C GLY A 43 -1.35 -1.48 -5.02
N GLY A 44 -1.27 -1.77 -3.73
CA GLY A 44 -1.71 -3.03 -3.12
C GLY A 44 -0.56 -3.74 -2.43
N ASN A 45 -0.51 -5.07 -2.58
CA ASN A 45 0.47 -5.93 -1.94
C ASN A 45 1.91 -5.66 -2.44
N LEU A 46 2.82 -5.30 -1.53
CA LEU A 46 4.21 -4.93 -1.84
C LEU A 46 4.95 -6.05 -2.59
N SER A 47 4.83 -7.29 -2.14
CA SER A 47 5.45 -8.47 -2.76
C SER A 47 4.98 -8.70 -4.21
N VAL A 48 3.68 -8.55 -4.48
CA VAL A 48 3.14 -8.63 -5.85
C VAL A 48 3.71 -7.52 -6.71
N LEU A 49 3.69 -6.27 -6.24
CA LEU A 49 4.21 -5.12 -6.99
C LEU A 49 5.69 -5.28 -7.31
N TYR A 50 6.47 -5.74 -6.33
CA TYR A 50 7.88 -6.08 -6.49
C TYR A 50 8.10 -7.16 -7.57
N SER A 51 7.28 -8.21 -7.60
CA SER A 51 7.40 -9.30 -8.59
C SER A 51 7.09 -8.88 -10.03
N LEU A 52 6.30 -7.82 -10.22
CA LEU A 52 5.90 -7.32 -11.54
C LEU A 52 6.90 -6.30 -12.13
N ARG A 53 7.92 -5.90 -11.36
CA ARG A 53 8.89 -4.88 -11.78
C ARG A 53 9.62 -5.29 -13.06
N GLY A 54 9.71 -4.37 -14.02
CA GLY A 54 10.37 -4.59 -15.31
C GLY A 54 9.54 -5.41 -16.31
N THR A 55 8.31 -5.78 -15.99
CA THR A 55 7.40 -6.49 -16.89
C THR A 55 6.42 -5.52 -17.58
N PRO A 56 5.68 -5.95 -18.63
CA PRO A 56 4.60 -5.13 -19.18
C PRO A 56 3.45 -4.81 -18.21
N ALA A 57 3.34 -5.56 -17.11
CA ALA A 57 2.35 -5.35 -16.06
C ALA A 57 2.87 -4.45 -14.92
N ASP A 58 4.09 -3.92 -15.06
CA ASP A 58 4.70 -3.01 -14.10
C ASP A 58 3.90 -1.70 -13.99
N LEU A 59 3.79 -1.17 -12.78
CA LEU A 59 3.01 0.05 -12.53
C LEU A 59 3.88 1.31 -12.67
N ALA A 60 3.27 2.36 -13.20
CA ALA A 60 3.84 3.71 -13.22
C ALA A 60 3.10 4.60 -12.21
N PRO A 61 3.64 4.83 -11.00
CA PRO A 61 2.91 5.52 -9.93
C PRO A 61 3.07 7.06 -9.97
N THR A 62 3.81 7.62 -10.92
CA THR A 62 4.01 9.08 -11.03
C THR A 62 2.69 9.83 -11.14
N GLY A 63 2.50 10.86 -10.30
CA GLY A 63 1.28 11.65 -10.20
C GLY A 63 0.10 10.93 -9.55
N LYS A 64 0.32 9.77 -8.94
CA LYS A 64 -0.73 8.92 -8.33
C LYS A 64 -0.58 8.86 -6.81
N ILE A 65 -1.63 8.38 -6.15
CA ILE A 65 -1.58 8.01 -4.73
C ILE A 65 -1.18 6.54 -4.68
N LEU A 66 0.01 6.24 -4.15
CA LEU A 66 0.52 4.88 -4.02
C LEU A 66 0.11 4.30 -2.66
N PHE A 67 -0.55 3.14 -2.67
CA PHE A 67 -0.90 2.37 -1.48
C PHE A 67 -0.04 1.11 -1.40
N LEU A 68 0.63 0.86 -0.27
CA LEU A 68 1.46 -0.33 -0.05
C LEU A 68 1.05 -1.05 1.23
N GLU A 69 0.83 -2.36 1.16
CA GLU A 69 0.57 -3.24 2.31
C GLU A 69 1.27 -4.59 2.11
N ASP A 70 1.51 -5.32 3.20
CA ASP A 70 1.95 -6.72 3.11
C ASP A 70 1.64 -7.49 4.41
N LEU A 71 1.72 -8.82 4.34
CA LEU A 71 1.42 -9.74 5.45
C LEU A 71 2.46 -10.88 5.48
N ASP A 72 2.89 -11.28 6.68
CA ASP A 72 3.70 -12.49 6.89
C ASP A 72 5.01 -12.48 6.07
N GLU A 73 5.72 -11.34 6.12
CA GLU A 73 6.97 -11.14 5.38
C GLU A 73 8.16 -10.93 6.32
N LEU A 74 9.34 -11.34 5.86
CA LEU A 74 10.60 -11.13 6.57
C LEU A 74 11.05 -9.67 6.46
N LEU A 75 11.50 -9.06 7.55
CA LEU A 75 11.91 -7.64 7.56
C LEU A 75 12.98 -7.32 6.51
N TYR A 76 13.97 -8.22 6.33
CA TYR A 76 15.00 -8.04 5.32
C TYR A 76 14.50 -8.23 3.88
N HIS A 77 13.41 -8.97 3.67
CA HIS A 77 12.73 -9.03 2.37
C HIS A 77 12.03 -7.72 2.08
N MET A 78 11.28 -7.20 3.05
CA MET A 78 10.60 -5.92 2.94
C MET A 78 11.57 -4.79 2.59
N ASP A 79 12.72 -4.68 3.29
CA ASP A 79 13.72 -3.66 2.96
C ASP A 79 14.19 -3.79 1.50
N ARG A 80 14.53 -5.01 1.03
CA ARG A 80 14.93 -5.22 -0.37
C ARG A 80 13.85 -4.82 -1.36
N MET A 81 12.59 -5.10 -1.08
CA MET A 81 11.47 -4.71 -1.94
C MET A 81 11.33 -3.19 -1.98
N VAL A 82 11.39 -2.51 -0.84
CA VAL A 82 11.33 -1.04 -0.76
C VAL A 82 12.53 -0.40 -1.46
N GLN A 83 13.74 -0.92 -1.30
CA GLN A 83 14.91 -0.42 -2.02
C GLN A 83 14.77 -0.62 -3.53
N ASN A 84 14.23 -1.76 -3.99
CA ASN A 84 13.96 -1.98 -5.42
C ASN A 84 13.01 -0.92 -5.99
N LEU A 85 11.89 -0.65 -5.31
CA LEU A 85 10.94 0.38 -5.72
C LEU A 85 11.58 1.78 -5.72
N ARG A 86 12.38 2.08 -4.70
CA ARG A 86 13.10 3.36 -4.58
C ARG A 86 14.09 3.58 -5.73
N LEU A 87 14.93 2.58 -6.01
CA LEU A 87 15.89 2.64 -7.13
C LEU A 87 15.18 2.66 -8.48
N GLY A 88 14.00 2.02 -8.57
CA GLY A 88 13.10 2.06 -9.71
C GLY A 88 12.32 3.37 -9.87
N GLY A 89 12.53 4.37 -9.00
CA GLY A 89 11.93 5.70 -9.11
C GLY A 89 10.48 5.81 -8.66
N TRP A 90 9.91 4.78 -8.01
CA TRP A 90 8.47 4.75 -7.65
C TRP A 90 8.07 5.84 -6.67
N PHE A 91 8.98 6.28 -5.81
CA PHE A 91 8.71 7.33 -4.82
C PHE A 91 8.94 8.74 -5.37
N SER A 92 9.35 8.88 -6.63
CA SER A 92 9.57 10.18 -7.26
C SER A 92 8.28 10.69 -7.91
N GLY A 93 7.85 11.88 -7.50
CA GLY A 93 6.69 12.54 -8.10
C GLY A 93 5.34 11.88 -7.80
N LEU A 94 5.20 11.17 -6.69
CA LEU A 94 3.90 10.71 -6.19
C LEU A 94 3.01 11.91 -5.82
N ALA A 95 1.71 11.78 -6.02
CA ALA A 95 0.73 12.70 -5.44
C ALA A 95 0.60 12.46 -3.92
N GLY A 96 0.67 11.19 -3.51
CA GLY A 96 0.65 10.77 -2.10
C GLY A 96 1.16 9.34 -1.92
N LEU A 97 1.56 9.01 -0.69
CA LEU A 97 1.93 7.65 -0.28
C LEU A 97 1.09 7.27 0.94
N VAL A 98 0.43 6.13 0.88
CA VAL A 98 -0.33 5.54 1.98
C VAL A 98 0.29 4.18 2.30
N VAL A 99 0.82 4.04 3.50
CA VAL A 99 1.33 2.75 3.99
C VAL A 99 0.22 2.10 4.81
N GLY A 100 -0.29 0.98 4.30
CA GLY A 100 -1.30 0.15 4.93
C GLY A 100 -0.74 -0.72 6.06
N GLY A 101 -1.41 -1.83 6.35
CA GLY A 101 -0.93 -2.79 7.35
C GLY A 101 0.34 -3.47 6.85
N MET A 102 1.40 -3.44 7.66
CA MET A 102 2.55 -4.33 7.55
C MET A 102 2.44 -5.32 8.71
N THR A 103 1.66 -6.38 8.50
CA THR A 103 1.12 -7.23 9.59
C THR A 103 1.90 -8.53 9.72
N ASP A 104 2.08 -9.04 10.94
CA ASP A 104 2.79 -10.30 11.22
C ASP A 104 4.18 -10.35 10.57
N MET A 105 4.93 -9.24 10.67
CA MET A 105 6.26 -9.13 10.11
C MET A 105 7.27 -9.88 10.97
N HIS A 106 8.11 -10.68 10.33
CA HIS A 106 9.02 -11.58 11.01
C HIS A 106 10.46 -11.10 10.87
N ASP A 107 11.18 -11.04 11.99
CA ASP A 107 12.64 -11.01 11.92
C ASP A 107 13.14 -12.45 11.78
N LYS A 108 14.29 -12.65 11.13
CA LYS A 108 14.99 -13.91 11.29
C LYS A 108 15.58 -13.89 12.69
N ASP A 109 14.93 -14.57 13.63
CA ASP A 109 15.62 -15.00 14.85
C ASP A 109 16.85 -15.83 14.40
N PRO A 110 18.04 -15.58 14.97
CA PRO A 110 19.21 -16.42 14.74
C PRO A 110 18.97 -17.88 15.17
#